data_AF-A0A953QAT2-F1
#
_entry.id   AF-A0A953QAT2-F1
#
_cell.length_a   1.000
_cell.length_b   1.000
_cell.length_c   1.000
_cell.angle_alpha   90.00
_cell.angle_beta   90.00
_cell.angle_gamma   90.00
#
_symmetry.space_group_name_H-M   'P 1'
#
loop_
_entity.id
_entity.type
_entity.pdbx_description
1 polymer ?
#
loop_
_entity_poly.entity_id
_entity_poly.type
_entity_poly.pdbx_seq_one_letter_code
_entity_poly.pdbx_strand_id
1 'polypeptide(L)'
;FNTGNGDFNVNTGGRDYGDSIVKLSPSGTVVDYFTPYDQANLESQDLDLASAGPVLLVDQPGTFPHLLITAAKGGTIYVVNRDNMGHFNQGSDSQIVQSLVGILPHGTLEEGNFTAPAYFNGYVYFAAVNDYLKAFQLTNGLLSNGPTSRSVDLYPNRGGAFAVSANGNTNGIVWAVLDNNPSSGVLFAYDATNLGNEFYDSNQAGSRDTLGVASKFSIPLVANGKVFVGAQGQLVAYGLLP
;
A
#
# COMPACT_ATOMS: atom_id res chain seq x y z
N PHE A 1 -5.55 2.54 13.29
CA PHE A 1 -5.47 1.23 12.60
C PHE A 1 -6.69 1.12 11.69
N ASN A 2 -6.77 0.09 10.86
CA ASN A 2 -7.98 -0.22 10.10
C ASN A 2 -8.48 -1.65 10.39
N THR A 3 -9.74 -1.89 10.09
CA THR A 3 -10.46 -3.15 10.25
C THR A 3 -10.94 -3.66 8.88
N GLY A 4 -11.13 -4.97 8.76
CA GLY A 4 -11.70 -5.60 7.56
C GLY A 4 -13.15 -5.96 7.79
N ASN A 5 -13.59 -7.06 7.19
CA ASN A 5 -14.96 -7.57 7.30
C ASN A 5 -15.46 -7.62 8.75
N GLY A 6 -16.75 -7.37 8.87
CA GLY A 6 -17.49 -7.46 10.10
C GLY A 6 -18.70 -6.55 10.10
N ASP A 7 -19.49 -6.70 11.16
CA ASP A 7 -20.63 -5.84 11.39
C ASP A 7 -20.19 -4.37 11.48
N PHE A 8 -21.00 -3.50 10.89
CA PHE A 8 -20.85 -2.06 11.02
C PHE A 8 -22.14 -1.48 11.58
N ASN A 9 -22.07 -0.99 12.81
CA ASN A 9 -23.23 -0.41 13.48
C ASN A 9 -22.90 0.80 14.36
N VAL A 10 -21.63 1.27 14.40
CA VAL A 10 -21.27 2.48 15.15
C VAL A 10 -22.07 3.71 14.69
N ASN A 11 -22.41 3.80 13.40
CA ASN A 11 -23.26 4.88 12.86
C ASN A 11 -24.69 4.90 13.43
N THR A 12 -25.15 3.82 14.06
CA THR A 12 -26.49 3.69 14.66
C THR A 12 -26.44 3.53 16.19
N GLY A 13 -25.30 3.84 16.81
CA GLY A 13 -25.11 3.76 18.27
C GLY A 13 -24.60 2.41 18.77
N GLY A 14 -24.23 1.50 17.86
CA GLY A 14 -23.53 0.27 18.18
C GLY A 14 -22.03 0.47 18.44
N ARG A 15 -21.26 -0.61 18.39
CA ARG A 15 -19.81 -0.62 18.72
C ARG A 15 -18.95 -1.41 17.73
N ASP A 16 -19.52 -1.79 16.60
CA ASP A 16 -18.86 -2.57 15.56
C ASP A 16 -18.44 -1.65 14.41
N TYR A 17 -17.19 -1.81 14.02
CA TYR A 17 -16.45 -0.94 13.09
C TYR A 17 -15.95 -1.78 11.89
N GLY A 18 -16.79 -2.57 11.24
CA GLY A 18 -16.44 -3.25 9.98
C GLY A 18 -15.90 -2.24 8.94
N ASP A 19 -14.87 -2.64 8.20
CA ASP A 19 -14.18 -1.87 7.14
C ASP A 19 -13.96 -0.39 7.47
N SER A 20 -13.35 -0.13 8.62
CA SER A 20 -13.21 1.22 9.15
C SER A 20 -11.76 1.55 9.45
N ILE A 21 -11.41 2.83 9.38
CA ILE A 21 -10.19 3.35 9.99
C ILE A 21 -10.58 3.85 11.36
N VAL A 22 -9.91 3.36 12.40
CA VAL A 22 -10.23 3.65 13.80
C VAL A 22 -9.05 4.31 14.48
N LYS A 23 -9.31 5.46 15.12
CA LYS A 23 -8.35 6.21 15.93
C LYS A 23 -8.59 5.90 17.41
N LEU A 24 -7.52 5.53 18.11
CA LEU A 24 -7.55 5.31 19.55
C LEU A 24 -6.82 6.42 20.29
N SER A 25 -7.29 6.70 21.50
CA SER A 25 -6.50 7.39 22.52
C SER A 25 -5.38 6.48 23.06
N PRO A 26 -4.37 7.04 23.76
CA PRO A 26 -3.37 6.23 24.46
C PRO A 26 -3.94 5.24 25.49
N SER A 27 -5.16 5.49 26.01
CA SER A 27 -5.85 4.56 26.91
C SER A 27 -6.65 3.48 26.17
N GLY A 28 -6.56 3.41 24.83
CA GLY A 28 -7.22 2.40 24.02
C GLY A 28 -8.71 2.67 23.75
N THR A 29 -9.20 3.89 24.00
CA THR A 29 -10.59 4.26 23.69
C THR A 29 -10.70 4.75 22.27
N VAL A 30 -11.76 4.39 21.54
CA VAL A 30 -12.04 4.97 20.22
C VAL A 30 -12.35 6.46 20.39
N VAL A 31 -11.70 7.30 19.59
CA VAL A 31 -11.87 8.76 19.63
C VAL A 31 -12.32 9.36 18.30
N ASP A 32 -12.16 8.64 17.19
CA ASP A 32 -12.61 9.05 15.86
C ASP A 32 -12.59 7.83 14.92
N TYR A 33 -13.31 7.90 13.79
CA TYR A 33 -13.29 6.86 12.77
C TYR A 33 -13.66 7.37 11.37
N PHE A 34 -13.34 6.58 10.35
CA PHE A 34 -13.85 6.72 8.98
C PHE A 34 -14.36 5.35 8.54
N THR A 35 -15.47 5.32 7.82
CA THR A 35 -16.01 4.12 7.18
C THR A 35 -16.47 4.49 5.78
N PRO A 36 -16.04 3.77 4.71
CA PRO A 36 -16.50 4.01 3.36
C PRO A 36 -18.03 3.96 3.25
N TYR A 37 -18.61 4.83 2.44
CA TYR A 37 -20.07 4.89 2.26
C TYR A 37 -20.68 3.57 1.76
N ASP A 38 -19.88 2.76 1.06
CA ASP A 38 -20.22 1.48 0.45
C ASP A 38 -19.79 0.28 1.30
N GLN A 39 -19.56 0.45 2.61
CA GLN A 39 -19.11 -0.62 3.49
C GLN A 39 -19.91 -1.93 3.38
N ALA A 40 -21.25 -1.85 3.27
CA ALA A 40 -22.08 -3.04 3.11
C ALA A 40 -21.76 -3.81 1.81
N ASN A 41 -21.34 -3.12 0.75
CA ASN A 41 -20.85 -3.76 -0.46
C ASN A 41 -19.48 -4.40 -0.21
N LEU A 42 -18.56 -3.66 0.44
CA LEU A 42 -17.23 -4.19 0.77
C LEU A 42 -17.31 -5.50 1.54
N GLU A 43 -18.15 -5.55 2.58
CA GLU A 43 -18.44 -6.76 3.36
C GLU A 43 -18.95 -7.90 2.46
N SER A 44 -19.98 -7.64 1.66
CA SER A 44 -20.65 -8.67 0.84
C SER A 44 -19.78 -9.23 -0.28
N GLN A 45 -18.76 -8.48 -0.71
CA GLN A 45 -17.88 -8.81 -1.83
C GLN A 45 -16.48 -9.21 -1.38
N ASP A 46 -16.22 -9.31 -0.07
CA ASP A 46 -14.87 -9.54 0.47
C ASP A 46 -13.88 -8.47 -0.04
N LEU A 47 -14.25 -7.18 -0.05
CA LEU A 47 -13.43 -6.08 -0.56
C LEU A 47 -12.77 -5.22 0.54
N ASP A 48 -12.31 -5.89 1.59
CA ASP A 48 -12.01 -5.34 2.90
C ASP A 48 -11.09 -4.12 2.88
N LEU A 49 -11.40 -3.15 3.74
CA LEU A 49 -10.56 -1.97 3.93
C LEU A 49 -9.20 -2.31 4.57
N ALA A 50 -9.13 -3.36 5.39
CA ALA A 50 -7.89 -3.82 6.03
C ALA A 50 -7.16 -4.95 5.31
N SER A 51 -7.45 -5.16 4.02
CA SER A 51 -6.59 -5.96 3.14
C SER A 51 -5.16 -5.41 3.07
N ALA A 52 -4.98 -4.11 3.26
CA ALA A 52 -3.70 -3.44 3.44
C ALA A 52 -3.72 -2.48 4.62
N GLY A 53 -2.58 -2.33 5.31
CA GLY A 53 -2.43 -1.36 6.39
C GLY A 53 -2.34 0.09 5.87
N PRO A 54 -2.64 1.10 6.71
CA PRO A 54 -2.50 2.50 6.33
C PRO A 54 -1.06 2.99 6.46
N VAL A 55 -0.73 4.05 5.73
CA VAL A 55 0.46 4.88 5.96
C VAL A 55 0.07 6.20 6.63
N LEU A 56 0.79 6.55 7.70
CA LEU A 56 0.72 7.89 8.28
C LEU A 56 1.70 8.78 7.53
N LEU A 57 1.21 9.90 7.02
CA LEU A 57 2.08 10.87 6.36
C LEU A 57 2.76 11.77 7.39
N VAL A 58 3.97 12.21 7.05
CA VAL A 58 4.54 13.43 7.62
C VAL A 58 3.59 14.60 7.37
N ASP A 59 3.71 15.67 8.16
CA ASP A 59 2.83 16.83 8.02
C ASP A 59 2.87 17.37 6.59
N GLN A 60 1.69 17.46 5.98
CA GLN A 60 1.54 17.92 4.62
C GLN A 60 1.32 19.44 4.57
N PRO A 61 1.87 20.13 3.56
CA PRO A 61 1.43 21.48 3.27
C PRO A 61 -0.04 21.45 2.80
N GLY A 62 -0.75 22.58 2.96
CA GLY A 62 -2.14 22.73 2.53
C GLY A 62 -3.12 22.82 3.69
N THR A 63 -4.40 22.58 3.40
CA THR A 63 -5.51 22.76 4.36
C THR A 63 -5.48 21.75 5.51
N PHE A 64 -5.01 20.53 5.23
CA PHE A 64 -5.03 19.42 6.19
C PHE A 64 -3.62 18.85 6.38
N PRO A 65 -2.93 19.16 7.50
CA PRO A 65 -1.55 18.73 7.70
C PRO A 65 -1.43 17.25 8.10
N HIS A 66 -2.35 16.74 8.92
CA HIS A 66 -2.25 15.41 9.49
C HIS A 66 -3.03 14.40 8.66
N LEU A 67 -2.37 13.78 7.67
CA LEU A 67 -3.03 12.83 6.77
C LEU A 67 -2.67 11.38 7.03
N LEU A 68 -3.60 10.49 6.68
CA LEU A 68 -3.45 9.05 6.57
C LEU A 68 -3.91 8.63 5.18
N ILE A 69 -3.22 7.66 4.58
CA ILE A 69 -3.60 7.08 3.29
C ILE A 69 -3.70 5.55 3.42
N THR A 70 -4.73 4.96 2.82
CA THR A 70 -4.87 3.50 2.66
C THR A 70 -5.58 3.18 1.35
N ALA A 71 -5.59 1.91 0.97
CA ALA A 71 -6.42 1.41 -0.12
C ALA A 71 -7.14 0.13 0.29
N ALA A 72 -8.42 0.03 -0.07
CA ALA A 72 -9.22 -1.18 0.16
C ALA A 72 -8.87 -2.28 -0.85
N LYS A 73 -9.33 -3.51 -0.59
CA LYS A 73 -9.08 -4.66 -1.47
C LYS A 73 -9.64 -4.38 -2.86
N GLY A 74 -10.80 -3.71 -2.92
CA GLY A 74 -11.44 -3.22 -4.13
C GLY A 74 -10.72 -2.09 -4.87
N GLY A 75 -9.55 -1.63 -4.41
CA GLY A 75 -8.66 -0.75 -5.18
C GLY A 75 -8.99 0.74 -5.10
N THR A 76 -9.95 1.11 -4.26
CA THR A 76 -10.21 2.51 -3.91
C THR A 76 -9.15 3.00 -2.92
N ILE A 77 -8.54 4.14 -3.22
CA ILE A 77 -7.62 4.83 -2.30
C ILE A 77 -8.39 5.88 -1.50
N TYR A 78 -8.13 5.95 -0.19
CA TYR A 78 -8.72 6.93 0.73
C TYR A 78 -7.62 7.79 1.35
N VAL A 79 -7.80 9.11 1.31
CA VAL A 79 -6.98 10.10 2.03
C VAL A 79 -7.85 10.71 3.13
N VAL A 80 -7.45 10.49 4.38
CA VAL A 80 -8.24 10.85 5.56
C VAL A 80 -7.47 11.84 6.43
N ASN A 81 -8.16 12.91 6.85
CA ASN A 81 -7.64 13.84 7.85
C ASN A 81 -7.72 13.20 9.24
N ARG A 82 -6.58 13.09 9.92
CA ARG A 82 -6.48 12.48 11.26
C ARG A 82 -7.06 13.34 12.37
N ASP A 83 -7.26 14.64 12.12
CA ASP A 83 -7.87 15.55 13.08
C ASP A 83 -9.40 15.55 13.01
N ASN A 84 -9.96 15.08 11.90
CA ASN A 84 -11.38 14.88 11.68
C ASN A 84 -11.57 13.83 10.58
N MET A 85 -11.83 12.59 10.98
CA MET A 85 -11.90 11.46 10.05
C MET A 85 -13.22 11.38 9.27
N GLY A 86 -14.19 12.23 9.59
CA GLY A 86 -15.43 12.40 8.83
C GLY A 86 -16.51 11.35 9.11
N HIS A 87 -16.20 10.27 9.83
CA HIS A 87 -17.14 9.17 10.11
C HIS A 87 -17.76 8.59 8.82
N PHE A 88 -18.86 7.85 8.98
CA PHE A 88 -19.66 7.33 7.88
C PHE A 88 -20.61 8.39 7.34
N ASN A 89 -20.66 8.51 6.02
CA ASN A 89 -21.57 9.40 5.32
C ASN A 89 -22.32 8.61 4.25
N GLN A 90 -23.64 8.64 4.29
CA GLN A 90 -24.45 7.84 3.37
C GLN A 90 -24.34 8.38 1.95
N GLY A 91 -23.97 7.51 1.01
CA GLY A 91 -24.01 7.77 -0.43
C GLY A 91 -22.76 8.39 -1.06
N SER A 92 -21.75 8.80 -0.28
CA SER A 92 -20.43 9.21 -0.80
C SER A 92 -19.37 9.36 0.29
N ASP A 93 -18.10 9.38 -0.10
CA ASP A 93 -16.97 9.74 0.78
C ASP A 93 -16.61 11.24 0.70
N SER A 94 -17.59 12.11 0.47
CA SER A 94 -17.34 13.57 0.32
C SER A 94 -16.89 14.28 1.60
N GLN A 95 -16.95 13.60 2.74
CA GLN A 95 -16.56 14.08 4.08
C GLN A 95 -15.07 13.91 4.40
N ILE A 96 -14.33 13.17 3.57
CA ILE A 96 -12.87 13.00 3.72
C ILE A 96 -12.12 13.84 2.69
N VAL A 97 -10.78 13.86 2.78
CA VAL A 97 -9.93 14.71 1.94
C VAL A 97 -9.98 14.27 0.48
N GLN A 98 -9.95 12.96 0.23
CA GLN A 98 -10.00 12.41 -1.12
C GLN A 98 -10.39 10.93 -1.11
N SER A 99 -11.21 10.52 -2.08
CA SER A 99 -11.43 9.12 -2.44
C SER A 99 -11.17 8.97 -3.95
N LEU A 100 -10.33 8.01 -4.32
CA LEU A 100 -10.02 7.67 -5.72
C LEU A 100 -10.59 6.28 -6.01
N VAL A 101 -11.84 6.25 -6.42
CA VAL A 101 -12.65 5.02 -6.58
C VAL A 101 -12.06 4.13 -7.67
N GLY A 102 -11.75 2.88 -7.33
CA GLY A 102 -11.28 1.84 -8.26
C GLY A 102 -10.02 2.21 -9.05
N ILE A 103 -9.18 3.11 -8.52
CA ILE A 103 -8.01 3.64 -9.24
C ILE A 103 -6.86 2.62 -9.36
N LEU A 104 -6.87 1.60 -8.51
CA LEU A 104 -6.02 0.43 -8.59
C LEU A 104 -6.82 -0.69 -9.26
N PRO A 105 -6.81 -0.81 -10.61
CA PRO A 105 -7.51 -1.87 -11.32
C PRO A 105 -6.93 -3.22 -10.91
N HIS A 106 -7.82 -4.17 -10.63
CA HIS A 106 -7.43 -5.54 -10.34
C HIS A 106 -7.45 -6.40 -11.59
N GLY A 107 -6.64 -7.46 -11.59
CA GLY A 107 -6.75 -8.51 -12.59
C GLY A 107 -7.88 -9.50 -12.36
N THR A 108 -8.02 -10.42 -13.32
CA THR A 108 -9.09 -11.42 -13.36
C THR A 108 -8.85 -12.65 -12.48
N LEU A 109 -7.65 -12.81 -11.90
CA LEU A 109 -7.30 -13.99 -11.10
C LEU A 109 -7.64 -13.81 -9.62
N GLU A 110 -7.54 -12.58 -9.10
CA GLU A 110 -7.87 -12.20 -7.73
C GLU A 110 -7.95 -10.66 -7.65
N GLU A 111 -9.01 -10.14 -7.03
CA GLU A 111 -9.09 -8.70 -6.73
C GLU A 111 -8.30 -8.40 -5.45
N GLY A 112 -7.45 -7.38 -5.45
CA GLY A 112 -6.77 -7.02 -4.22
C GLY A 112 -5.67 -5.98 -4.28
N ASN A 113 -5.69 -5.08 -3.30
CA ASN A 113 -4.50 -4.43 -2.78
C ASN A 113 -4.17 -5.05 -1.41
N PHE A 114 -3.06 -5.78 -1.31
CA PHE A 114 -2.68 -6.49 -0.07
C PHE A 114 -1.43 -5.91 0.63
N THR A 115 -0.86 -4.85 0.07
CA THR A 115 0.34 -4.22 0.60
C THR A 115 0.01 -2.80 1.03
N ALA A 116 0.45 -2.44 2.24
CA ALA A 116 0.34 -1.07 2.72
C ALA A 116 1.08 -0.12 1.79
N PRO A 117 0.55 1.08 1.50
CA PRO A 117 1.29 2.07 0.73
C PRO A 117 2.57 2.48 1.46
N ALA A 118 3.59 2.86 0.69
CA ALA A 118 4.74 3.57 1.23
C ALA A 118 4.73 5.02 0.75
N TYR A 119 5.23 5.92 1.58
CA TYR A 119 5.43 7.32 1.23
C TYR A 119 6.94 7.62 1.13
N PHE A 120 7.33 8.33 0.08
CA PHE A 120 8.66 8.92 -0.01
C PHE A 120 8.64 10.21 -0.80
N ASN A 121 9.13 11.29 -0.19
CA ASN A 121 9.45 12.57 -0.84
C ASN A 121 8.36 13.08 -1.82
N GLY A 122 7.10 13.07 -1.39
CA GLY A 122 5.98 13.55 -2.21
C GLY A 122 5.36 12.51 -3.13
N TYR A 123 5.75 11.24 -3.06
CA TYR A 123 5.13 10.13 -3.78
C TYR A 123 4.55 9.10 -2.82
N VAL A 124 3.45 8.47 -3.23
CA VAL A 124 2.83 7.34 -2.55
C VAL A 124 2.73 6.16 -3.51
N TYR A 125 3.20 4.99 -3.08
CA TYR A 125 3.33 3.81 -3.94
C TYR A 125 2.30 2.74 -3.58
N PHE A 126 1.81 2.03 -4.60
CA PHE A 126 0.86 0.92 -4.49
C PHE A 126 1.22 -0.18 -5.49
N ALA A 127 1.00 -1.44 -5.13
CA ALA A 127 1.25 -2.59 -5.99
C ALA A 127 0.12 -3.62 -5.85
N ALA A 128 -1.02 -3.31 -6.47
CA ALA A 128 -2.19 -4.17 -6.46
C ALA A 128 -1.97 -5.46 -7.28
N VAL A 129 -2.87 -6.41 -7.11
CA VAL A 129 -2.85 -7.72 -7.78
C VAL A 129 -3.04 -7.54 -9.28
N ASN A 130 -2.15 -8.20 -10.03
CA ASN A 130 -2.15 -8.17 -11.50
C ASN A 130 -2.18 -6.74 -12.05
N ASP A 131 -1.39 -5.89 -11.40
CA ASP A 131 -1.18 -4.50 -11.76
C ASP A 131 0.32 -4.17 -11.71
N TYR A 132 0.66 -3.00 -12.19
CA TYR A 132 2.01 -2.47 -12.09
C TYR A 132 2.20 -1.83 -10.71
N LEU A 133 3.43 -1.81 -10.20
CA LEU A 133 3.78 -0.91 -9.10
C LEU A 133 3.56 0.53 -9.60
N LYS A 134 2.78 1.32 -8.87
CA LYS A 134 2.33 2.66 -9.26
C LYS A 134 2.77 3.69 -8.25
N ALA A 135 3.20 4.85 -8.72
CA ALA A 135 3.49 6.02 -7.90
C ALA A 135 2.46 7.12 -8.18
N PHE A 136 1.86 7.66 -7.14
CA PHE A 136 0.98 8.83 -7.20
C PHE A 136 1.72 10.03 -6.60
N GLN A 137 1.65 11.17 -7.28
CA GLN A 137 2.21 12.40 -6.74
C GLN A 137 1.26 12.95 -5.67
N LEU A 138 1.82 13.25 -4.50
CA LEU A 138 1.15 13.95 -3.41
C LEU A 138 1.52 15.44 -3.45
N THR A 139 0.53 16.31 -3.66
CA THR A 139 0.69 17.77 -3.68
C THR A 139 -0.36 18.40 -2.79
N ASN A 140 0.06 19.19 -1.80
CA ASN A 140 -0.83 19.90 -0.87
C ASN A 140 -1.90 18.99 -0.22
N GLY A 141 -1.50 17.76 0.14
CA GLY A 141 -2.39 16.78 0.77
C GLY A 141 -3.30 16.00 -0.19
N LEU A 142 -3.20 16.19 -1.50
CA LEU A 142 -3.98 15.49 -2.51
C LEU A 142 -3.09 14.61 -3.39
N LEU A 143 -3.54 13.38 -3.65
CA LEU A 143 -2.95 12.51 -4.66
C LEU A 143 -3.39 12.96 -6.06
N SER A 144 -2.53 12.75 -7.05
CA SER A 144 -2.87 12.89 -8.46
C SER A 144 -4.03 11.97 -8.85
N ASN A 145 -4.85 12.37 -9.83
CA ASN A 145 -6.00 11.58 -10.32
C ASN A 145 -5.62 10.28 -11.07
N GLY A 146 -4.35 9.91 -11.05
CA GLY A 146 -3.77 8.74 -11.69
C GLY A 146 -2.29 8.64 -11.34
N PRO A 147 -1.65 7.49 -11.61
CA PRO A 147 -0.24 7.32 -11.34
C PRO A 147 0.60 8.24 -12.23
N THR A 148 1.60 8.90 -11.66
CA THR A 148 2.57 9.72 -12.39
C THR A 148 3.72 8.89 -12.96
N SER A 149 4.00 7.73 -12.38
CA SER A 149 4.89 6.71 -12.95
C SER A 149 4.44 5.31 -12.52
N ARG A 150 4.91 4.28 -13.25
CA ARG A 150 4.68 2.88 -12.93
C ARG A 150 5.87 2.01 -13.35
N SER A 151 6.00 0.82 -12.76
CA SER A 151 6.95 -0.19 -13.20
C SER A 151 6.64 -0.69 -14.62
N VAL A 152 7.63 -1.32 -15.25
CA VAL A 152 7.44 -2.10 -16.48
C VAL A 152 6.88 -3.49 -16.14
N ASP A 153 7.27 -4.04 -14.99
CA ASP A 153 6.84 -5.36 -14.56
C ASP A 153 5.44 -5.34 -13.95
N LEU A 154 4.69 -6.38 -14.29
CA LEU A 154 3.38 -6.67 -13.74
C LEU A 154 3.56 -7.56 -12.51
N TYR A 155 2.94 -7.17 -11.40
CA TYR A 155 2.94 -7.95 -10.17
C TYR A 155 1.71 -8.85 -10.16
N PRO A 156 1.87 -10.19 -10.28
CA PRO A 156 0.75 -11.10 -10.49
C PRO A 156 0.06 -11.41 -9.16
N ASN A 157 -0.14 -12.68 -8.83
CA ASN A 157 -0.86 -13.12 -7.64
C ASN A 157 -0.34 -12.41 -6.37
N ARG A 158 -1.26 -11.87 -5.56
CA ARG A 158 -0.99 -11.11 -4.32
C ARG A 158 -0.32 -9.75 -4.49
N GLY A 159 -0.12 -9.26 -5.71
CA GLY A 159 0.50 -7.96 -5.96
C GLY A 159 1.96 -7.91 -5.55
N GLY A 160 2.49 -6.70 -5.36
CA GLY A 160 3.88 -6.49 -4.97
C GLY A 160 4.02 -6.23 -3.48
N ALA A 161 4.88 -7.00 -2.80
CA ALA A 161 5.38 -6.59 -1.49
C ALA A 161 6.59 -5.67 -1.70
N PHE A 162 6.61 -4.48 -1.10
CA PHE A 162 7.66 -3.50 -1.38
C PHE A 162 8.05 -2.68 -0.16
N ALA A 163 9.24 -2.10 -0.24
CA ALA A 163 9.77 -1.14 0.73
C ALA A 163 10.52 -0.02 0.00
N VAL A 164 10.65 1.13 0.63
CA VAL A 164 11.45 2.25 0.12
C VAL A 164 12.66 2.46 1.01
N SER A 165 13.83 2.68 0.39
CA SER A 165 15.04 3.11 1.07
C SER A 165 15.60 4.36 0.42
N ALA A 166 16.25 5.22 1.19
CA ALA A 166 16.85 6.44 0.66
C ALA A 166 18.00 6.94 1.56
N ASN A 167 18.80 7.87 1.03
CA ASN A 167 19.72 8.67 1.83
C ASN A 167 19.09 10.06 2.06
N GLY A 168 18.39 10.22 3.18
CA GLY A 168 17.52 11.37 3.41
C GLY A 168 16.44 11.44 2.33
N ASN A 169 16.38 12.54 1.59
CA ASN A 169 15.44 12.75 0.47
C ASN A 169 16.05 12.45 -0.91
N THR A 170 17.23 11.82 -0.96
CA THR A 170 17.97 11.55 -2.20
C THR A 170 18.23 10.06 -2.38
N ASN A 171 18.52 9.65 -3.62
CA ASN A 171 18.82 8.25 -3.97
C ASN A 171 17.74 7.28 -3.47
N GLY A 172 16.47 7.66 -3.64
CA GLY A 172 15.35 6.83 -3.27
C GLY A 172 15.24 5.61 -4.18
N ILE A 173 15.08 4.44 -3.59
CA ILE A 173 14.90 3.17 -4.29
C ILE A 173 13.62 2.52 -3.76
N VAL A 174 12.72 2.14 -4.66
CA VAL A 174 11.61 1.23 -4.33
C VAL A 174 12.05 -0.19 -4.62
N TRP A 175 12.18 -0.98 -3.57
CA TRP A 175 12.48 -2.41 -3.64
C TRP A 175 11.17 -3.18 -3.65
N ALA A 176 10.91 -3.95 -4.70
CA ALA A 176 9.66 -4.66 -4.86
C ALA A 176 9.90 -6.14 -5.18
N VAL A 177 9.14 -7.00 -4.51
CA VAL A 177 9.21 -8.45 -4.67
C VAL A 177 8.04 -8.88 -5.53
N LEU A 178 8.36 -9.51 -6.66
CA LEU A 178 7.40 -10.16 -7.52
C LEU A 178 7.30 -11.64 -7.11
N ASP A 179 6.12 -12.06 -6.66
CA ASP A 179 5.82 -13.45 -6.33
C ASP A 179 5.31 -14.22 -7.58
N ASN A 180 6.12 -15.17 -8.05
CA ASN A 180 5.84 -16.01 -9.21
C ASN A 180 5.44 -17.44 -8.85
N ASN A 181 5.02 -17.69 -7.60
CA ASN A 181 4.69 -19.03 -7.09
C ASN A 181 3.85 -19.87 -8.10
N PRO A 182 4.29 -21.11 -8.43
CA PRO A 182 5.35 -21.89 -7.76
C PRO A 182 6.77 -21.67 -8.31
N SER A 183 6.98 -20.72 -9.21
CA SER A 183 8.30 -20.40 -9.77
C SER A 183 9.09 -19.43 -8.88
N SER A 184 10.37 -19.24 -9.21
CA SER A 184 11.20 -18.27 -8.50
C SER A 184 10.66 -16.85 -8.67
N GLY A 185 10.56 -16.14 -7.55
CA GLY A 185 10.26 -14.71 -7.52
C GLY A 185 11.44 -13.87 -7.97
N VAL A 186 11.20 -12.57 -8.05
CA VAL A 186 12.20 -11.58 -8.48
C VAL A 186 12.22 -10.43 -7.50
N LEU A 187 13.40 -10.02 -7.06
CA LEU A 187 13.58 -8.74 -6.38
C LEU A 187 13.94 -7.69 -7.42
N PHE A 188 13.12 -6.64 -7.51
CA PHE A 188 13.38 -5.46 -8.32
C PHE A 188 13.80 -4.28 -7.46
N ALA A 189 14.56 -3.36 -8.05
CA ALA A 189 14.90 -2.06 -7.52
C ALA A 189 14.59 -0.99 -8.56
N TYR A 190 13.68 -0.06 -8.26
CA TYR A 190 13.32 1.05 -9.15
C TYR A 190 13.71 2.40 -8.57
N ASP A 191 13.92 3.37 -9.45
CA ASP A 191 14.02 4.78 -9.07
C ASP A 191 12.70 5.25 -8.42
N ALA A 192 12.80 5.72 -7.17
CA ALA A 192 11.62 6.18 -6.43
C ALA A 192 10.96 7.42 -7.08
N THR A 193 11.68 8.18 -7.90
CA THR A 193 11.12 9.36 -8.59
C THR A 193 10.45 9.00 -9.92
N ASN A 194 10.82 7.87 -10.53
CA ASN A 194 10.22 7.37 -11.76
C ASN A 194 10.35 5.85 -11.85
N LEU A 195 9.27 5.14 -11.53
CA LEU A 195 9.25 3.68 -11.51
C LEU A 195 9.50 3.03 -12.89
N GLY A 196 9.44 3.79 -13.98
CA GLY A 196 9.84 3.29 -15.30
C GLY A 196 11.34 3.10 -15.46
N ASN A 197 12.14 3.57 -14.50
CA ASN A 197 13.59 3.40 -14.46
C ASN A 197 13.96 2.31 -13.44
N GLU A 198 14.34 1.15 -13.95
CA GLU A 198 14.84 0.05 -13.14
C GLU A 198 16.35 0.19 -12.93
N PHE A 199 16.81 0.01 -11.69
CA PHE A 199 18.23 -0.04 -11.34
C PHE A 199 18.78 -1.47 -11.31
N TYR A 200 17.94 -2.44 -10.96
CA TYR A 200 18.34 -3.82 -10.74
C TYR A 200 17.14 -4.76 -10.73
N ASP A 201 17.32 -5.95 -11.27
CA ASP A 201 16.49 -7.12 -10.99
C ASP A 201 17.35 -8.35 -10.68
N SER A 202 16.85 -9.23 -9.82
CA SER A 202 17.61 -10.39 -9.33
C SER A 202 17.89 -11.48 -10.38
N ASN A 203 17.32 -11.39 -11.58
CA ASN A 203 17.61 -12.30 -12.70
C ASN A 203 18.77 -11.80 -13.57
N GLN A 204 19.20 -10.54 -13.44
CA GLN A 204 20.29 -9.97 -14.24
C GLN A 204 21.66 -10.61 -13.95
N ALA A 205 21.84 -11.20 -12.77
CA ALA A 205 23.11 -11.79 -12.33
C ALA A 205 23.21 -13.31 -12.55
N GLY A 206 22.43 -13.87 -13.49
CA GLY A 206 22.39 -15.31 -13.74
C GLY A 206 21.91 -16.08 -12.51
N SER A 207 22.69 -17.06 -12.04
CA SER A 207 22.31 -17.89 -10.87
C SER A 207 22.66 -17.27 -9.52
N ARG A 208 23.46 -16.19 -9.49
CA ARG A 208 24.03 -15.65 -8.23
C ARG A 208 22.96 -15.07 -7.30
N ASP A 209 22.00 -14.35 -7.87
CA ASP A 209 21.07 -13.48 -7.14
C ASP A 209 19.66 -14.09 -7.05
N THR A 210 19.48 -15.35 -7.44
CA THR A 210 18.14 -15.95 -7.51
C THR A 210 17.43 -15.99 -6.14
N LEU A 211 16.17 -15.53 -6.08
CA LEU A 211 15.39 -15.43 -4.83
C LEU A 211 14.82 -16.78 -4.36
N GLY A 212 14.58 -17.71 -5.29
CA GLY A 212 13.71 -18.87 -5.06
C GLY A 212 12.24 -18.46 -5.00
N VAL A 213 11.36 -19.35 -4.51
CA VAL A 213 9.91 -19.07 -4.44
C VAL A 213 9.65 -18.04 -3.33
N ALA A 214 9.14 -16.87 -3.68
CA ALA A 214 8.90 -15.79 -2.74
C ALA A 214 7.85 -16.19 -1.68
N SER A 215 8.00 -15.64 -0.48
CA SER A 215 6.96 -15.75 0.55
C SER A 215 5.90 -14.67 0.33
N LYS A 216 4.62 -15.08 0.33
CA LYS A 216 3.49 -14.14 0.20
C LYS A 216 3.52 -13.10 1.31
N PHE A 217 3.08 -11.88 1.00
CA PHE A 217 2.94 -10.76 1.94
C PHE A 217 4.21 -10.38 2.72
N SER A 218 5.38 -10.81 2.24
CA SER A 218 6.65 -10.60 2.91
C SER A 218 7.34 -9.34 2.39
N ILE A 219 7.22 -8.25 3.15
CA ILE A 219 7.86 -6.97 2.84
C ILE A 219 9.38 -7.12 2.97
N PRO A 220 10.19 -6.70 1.96
CA PRO A 220 11.64 -6.75 2.06
C PRO A 220 12.16 -5.78 3.13
N LEU A 221 13.17 -6.19 3.90
CA LEU A 221 13.86 -5.32 4.85
C LEU A 221 15.11 -4.75 4.19
N VAL A 222 15.24 -3.42 4.17
CA VAL A 222 16.46 -2.74 3.71
C VAL A 222 17.22 -2.19 4.92
N ALA A 223 18.41 -2.72 5.18
CA ALA A 223 19.22 -2.32 6.31
C ALA A 223 20.71 -2.52 6.03
N ASN A 224 21.54 -1.58 6.49
CA ASN A 224 23.00 -1.67 6.44
C ASN A 224 23.56 -2.01 5.04
N GLY A 225 23.00 -1.37 4.00
CA GLY A 225 23.42 -1.59 2.60
C GLY A 225 23.03 -2.95 2.02
N LYS A 226 22.08 -3.66 2.66
CA LYS A 226 21.56 -4.95 2.21
C LYS A 226 20.05 -4.95 2.13
N VAL A 227 19.52 -5.81 1.27
CA VAL A 227 18.09 -6.09 1.14
C VAL A 227 17.86 -7.53 1.52
N PHE A 228 17.02 -7.76 2.52
CA PHE A 228 16.69 -9.08 3.04
C PHE A 228 15.28 -9.45 2.59
N VAL A 229 15.15 -10.55 1.87
CA VAL A 229 13.88 -11.02 1.30
C VAL A 229 13.60 -12.43 1.78
N GLY A 230 12.40 -12.63 2.34
CA GLY A 230 11.92 -13.95 2.73
C GLY A 230 11.46 -14.75 1.50
N ALA A 231 11.95 -15.97 1.39
CA ALA A 231 11.50 -16.97 0.42
C ALA A 231 11.16 -18.27 1.16
N GLN A 232 10.47 -19.20 0.48
CA GLN A 232 10.05 -20.44 1.11
C GLN A 232 11.27 -21.26 1.56
N GLY A 233 11.39 -21.44 2.87
CA GLY A 233 12.50 -22.18 3.49
C GLY A 233 13.83 -21.43 3.57
N GLN A 234 13.89 -20.14 3.18
CA GLN A 234 15.15 -19.39 3.20
C GLN A 234 14.97 -17.87 3.38
N LEU A 235 16.05 -17.21 3.81
CA LEU A 235 16.20 -15.76 3.78
C LEU A 235 17.33 -15.43 2.81
N VAL A 236 17.05 -14.62 1.79
CA VAL A 236 18.05 -14.18 0.81
C VAL A 236 18.47 -12.75 1.13
N ALA A 237 19.78 -12.50 1.16
CA ALA A 237 20.35 -11.19 1.43
C ALA A 237 21.14 -10.69 0.21
N TYR A 238 20.68 -9.58 -0.35
CA TYR A 238 21.29 -8.90 -1.49
C TYR A 238 22.17 -7.75 -1.01
N GLY A 239 23.31 -7.54 -1.65
CA GLY A 239 24.22 -6.45 -1.32
C GLY A 239 25.33 -6.31 -2.37
N LEU A 240 26.15 -5.27 -2.22
CA LEU A 240 27.31 -5.07 -3.09
C LEU A 240 28.30 -6.22 -2.96
N LEU A 241 28.98 -6.55 -4.07
CA LEU A 241 30.08 -7.50 -4.05
C LEU A 241 31.22 -6.97 -3.16
N PRO A 242 31.86 -7.84 -2.36
CA PRO A 242 33.03 -7.48 -1.57
C PRO A 242 34.27 -7.19 -2.43
#